data_AF-A0A8W8KR61-F1
#
_entry.id   AF-A0A8W8KR61-F1
#
_cell.length_a   1.000
_cell.length_b   1.000
_cell.length_c   1.000
_cell.angle_alpha   90.00
_cell.angle_beta   90.00
_cell.angle_gamma   90.00
#
_symmetry.space_group_name_H-M   'P 1'
#
loop_
_entity.id
_entity.type
_entity.pdbx_description
1 polymer ?
#
loop_
_entity_poly.entity_id
_entity_poly.type
_entity_poly.pdbx_seq_one_letter_code
_entity_poly.pdbx_strand_id
1 'polypeptide(L)'
;MGFPPVLVLLSVAVTAAVAADPPVYCQVDNNEYYMRQWGQCKACDRCPYGFGLNSKIYVDVDPVYGALKCRGCLKCTEGKTFKSTIGYEECQRCTNCTAIGKQVDVACTTEKDAVCMDIPPKQSSPA
;
A
#
# COMPACT_ATOMS: atom_id res chain seq x y z
N MET A 1 19.98 60.00 -54.35
CA MET A 1 19.99 58.53 -54.16
C MET A 1 20.49 58.27 -52.74
N GLY A 2 19.58 58.03 -51.80
CA GLY A 2 19.91 57.79 -50.39
C GLY A 2 19.45 56.39 -50.01
N PHE A 3 20.39 55.52 -49.66
CA PHE A 3 20.13 54.16 -49.20
C PHE A 3 19.52 54.19 -47.79
N PRO A 4 18.52 53.34 -47.47
CA PRO A 4 17.97 53.28 -46.13
C PRO A 4 18.93 52.51 -45.20
N PRO A 5 18.98 52.84 -43.89
CA PRO A 5 19.72 52.04 -42.93
C PRO A 5 18.90 50.79 -42.60
N VAL A 6 19.41 49.63 -43.02
CA VAL A 6 18.85 48.32 -42.63
C VAL A 6 19.25 48.04 -41.18
N LEU A 7 18.30 48.19 -40.27
CA LEU A 7 18.42 47.81 -38.86
C LEU A 7 18.28 46.28 -38.76
N VAL A 8 19.43 45.59 -38.70
CA VAL A 8 19.48 44.15 -38.43
C VAL A 8 19.31 43.92 -36.94
N LEU A 9 18.07 43.68 -36.50
CA LEU A 9 17.75 43.24 -35.15
C LEU A 9 18.20 41.78 -34.98
N LEU A 10 19.42 41.58 -34.47
CA LEU A 10 19.86 40.28 -33.97
C LEU A 10 19.00 39.88 -32.76
N SER A 11 17.98 39.09 -33.03
CA SER A 11 17.13 38.47 -32.02
C SER A 11 17.89 37.29 -31.43
N VAL A 12 18.53 37.50 -30.29
CA VAL A 12 19.17 36.43 -29.53
C VAL A 12 18.05 35.58 -28.91
N ALA A 13 17.76 34.44 -29.54
CA ALA A 13 16.87 33.45 -28.96
C ALA A 13 17.58 32.80 -27.76
N VAL A 14 17.22 33.22 -26.55
CA VAL A 14 17.63 32.54 -25.33
C VAL A 14 16.81 31.27 -25.21
N THR A 15 17.32 30.16 -25.75
CA THR A 15 16.82 28.84 -25.39
C THR A 15 17.24 28.57 -23.95
N ALA A 16 16.35 28.89 -23.01
CA ALA A 16 16.45 28.39 -21.65
C ALA A 16 16.38 26.86 -21.73
N ALA A 17 17.55 26.21 -21.67
CA ALA A 17 17.62 24.78 -21.45
C ALA A 17 16.99 24.53 -20.08
N VAL A 18 15.76 24.01 -20.08
CA VAL A 18 15.15 23.49 -18.87
C VAL A 18 16.08 22.36 -18.45
N ALA A 19 16.85 22.57 -17.37
CA ALA A 19 17.56 21.48 -16.75
C ALA A 19 16.47 20.53 -16.26
N ALA A 20 16.21 19.47 -17.01
CA ALA A 20 15.34 18.40 -16.56
C ALA A 20 15.93 17.94 -15.23
N ASP A 21 15.16 18.13 -14.14
CA ASP A 21 15.56 17.68 -12.82
C ASP A 21 16.09 16.24 -12.93
N PRO A 22 17.23 15.93 -12.27
CA PRO A 22 17.85 14.62 -12.40
C PRO A 22 16.78 13.54 -12.15
N PRO A 23 16.69 12.53 -13.02
CA PRO A 23 15.66 11.50 -12.89
C PRO A 23 15.75 10.88 -11.49
N VAL A 24 14.68 11.06 -10.72
CA VAL A 24 14.57 10.45 -9.39
C VAL A 24 14.10 9.02 -9.61
N TYR A 25 15.05 8.11 -9.45
CA TYR A 25 14.86 6.68 -9.65
C TYR A 25 14.29 6.05 -8.39
N CYS A 26 13.06 5.53 -8.45
CA CYS A 26 12.54 4.64 -7.43
C CYS A 26 12.93 3.20 -7.82
N GLN A 27 14.21 2.86 -7.66
CA GLN A 27 14.79 1.59 -8.16
C GLN A 27 13.98 0.37 -7.69
N VAL A 28 13.85 -0.57 -8.63
CA VAL A 28 13.03 -1.78 -8.58
C VAL A 28 13.76 -2.90 -7.84
N ASP A 29 13.06 -3.55 -6.90
CA ASP A 29 13.23 -4.96 -6.51
C ASP A 29 12.30 -5.36 -5.33
N ASN A 30 11.66 -4.39 -4.66
CA ASN A 30 10.66 -4.63 -3.60
C ASN A 30 9.69 -3.45 -3.35
N ASN A 31 9.62 -2.50 -4.31
CA ASN A 31 9.06 -1.16 -4.08
C ASN A 31 7.64 -0.95 -4.64
N GLU A 32 6.78 -1.98 -4.61
CA GLU A 32 5.33 -1.82 -4.84
C GLU A 32 4.68 -0.80 -3.89
N TYR A 33 5.41 -0.45 -2.82
CA TYR A 33 5.02 0.46 -1.77
C TYR A 33 5.68 1.85 -1.87
N TYR A 34 6.30 2.20 -3.00
CA TYR A 34 6.89 3.52 -3.20
C TYR A 34 6.50 4.11 -4.55
N MET A 35 6.08 5.38 -4.55
CA MET A 35 5.69 6.12 -5.76
C MET A 35 6.39 7.48 -5.83
N ARG A 36 6.59 8.00 -7.05
CA ARG A 36 7.15 9.33 -7.26
C ARG A 36 6.09 10.41 -6.98
N GLN A 37 6.35 11.30 -6.02
CA GLN A 37 5.53 12.45 -5.68
C GLN A 37 6.39 13.71 -5.51
N TRP A 38 6.07 14.79 -6.23
CA TRP A 38 6.80 16.07 -6.21
C TRP A 38 8.32 15.92 -6.37
N GLY A 39 8.75 15.09 -7.31
CA GLY A 39 10.16 14.85 -7.56
C GLY A 39 10.87 14.00 -6.50
N GLN A 40 10.16 13.35 -5.58
CA GLN A 40 10.74 12.45 -4.57
C GLN A 40 10.10 11.06 -4.63
N CYS A 41 10.84 10.01 -4.26
CA CYS A 41 10.24 8.69 -4.01
C CYS A 41 9.65 8.66 -2.59
N LYS A 42 8.33 8.53 -2.48
CA LYS A 42 7.63 8.45 -1.20
C LYS A 42 7.00 7.09 -1.00
N ALA A 43 6.99 6.62 0.24
CA ALA A 43 6.28 5.41 0.61
C ALA A 43 4.76 5.62 0.48
N CYS A 44 4.07 4.57 0.05
CA CYS A 44 2.63 4.47 0.05
C CYS A 44 2.07 4.40 1.48
N ASP A 45 0.79 4.73 1.63
CA ASP A 45 0.14 4.61 2.93
C ASP A 45 0.07 3.15 3.36
N ARG A 46 0.42 2.89 4.62
CA ARG A 46 0.25 1.58 5.25
C ARG A 46 -1.21 1.38 5.61
N CYS A 47 -1.68 0.14 5.53
CA CYS A 47 -3.04 -0.18 5.91
C CYS A 47 -3.22 -0.13 7.43
N PRO A 48 -4.26 0.54 7.94
CA PRO A 48 -4.55 0.62 9.37
C PRO A 48 -5.13 -0.70 9.90
N TYR A 49 -5.30 -0.79 11.22
CA TYR A 49 -6.00 -1.91 11.87
C TYR A 49 -7.35 -2.18 11.20
N GLY A 50 -7.69 -3.45 10.99
CA GLY A 50 -8.92 -3.81 10.29
C GLY A 50 -8.86 -3.76 8.76
N PHE A 51 -7.74 -3.34 8.18
CA PHE A 51 -7.55 -3.24 6.74
C PHE A 51 -6.25 -3.94 6.30
N GLY A 52 -6.33 -4.75 5.25
CA GLY A 52 -5.18 -5.40 4.63
C GLY A 52 -4.87 -4.81 3.26
N LEU A 53 -3.65 -5.02 2.77
CA LEU A 53 -3.29 -4.62 1.41
C LEU A 53 -4.18 -5.34 0.39
N ASN A 54 -4.68 -4.61 -0.62
CA ASN A 54 -5.46 -5.22 -1.69
C ASN A 54 -4.55 -5.82 -2.76
N SER A 55 -4.13 -7.07 -2.56
CA SER A 55 -3.31 -7.84 -3.50
C SER A 55 -4.02 -8.15 -4.82
N LYS A 56 -5.36 -8.13 -4.83
CA LYS A 56 -6.18 -8.45 -6.02
C LYS A 56 -6.14 -7.38 -7.08
N ILE A 57 -5.70 -6.17 -6.74
CA ILE A 57 -5.51 -5.08 -7.69
C ILE A 57 -4.06 -5.11 -8.16
N TYR A 58 -3.88 -5.26 -9.47
CA TYR A 58 -2.59 -5.08 -10.10
C TYR A 58 -2.20 -3.60 -10.08
N VAL A 59 -0.94 -3.32 -9.78
CA VAL A 59 -0.39 -1.97 -9.85
C VAL A 59 0.65 -1.95 -10.95
N ASP A 60 0.47 -1.02 -11.88
CA ASP A 60 1.46 -0.74 -12.90
C ASP A 60 2.72 -0.15 -12.25
N VAL A 61 3.86 -0.79 -12.55
CA VAL A 61 5.17 -0.38 -12.06
C VAL A 61 5.99 0.08 -13.26
N ASP A 62 6.49 1.30 -13.19
CA ASP A 62 7.46 1.83 -14.13
C ASP A 62 8.88 1.50 -13.65
N PRO A 63 9.77 1.01 -14.53
CA PRO A 63 11.11 0.60 -14.15
C PRO A 63 12.01 1.75 -13.63
N VAL A 64 11.65 3.00 -13.93
CA VAL A 64 12.36 4.22 -13.51
C VAL A 64 11.65 4.88 -12.33
N TYR A 65 10.31 4.91 -12.35
CA TYR A 65 9.49 5.71 -11.42
C TYR A 65 8.80 4.91 -10.32
N GLY A 66 8.95 3.58 -10.27
CA GLY A 66 8.34 2.72 -9.24
C GLY A 66 6.83 2.51 -9.48
N ALA A 67 6.04 2.37 -8.41
CA ALA A 67 4.60 2.21 -8.54
C ALA A 67 3.96 3.49 -9.12
N LEU A 68 3.20 3.36 -10.22
CA LEU A 68 2.45 4.48 -10.80
C LEU A 68 1.27 4.89 -9.92
N LYS A 69 0.80 3.98 -9.07
CA LYS A 69 -0.24 4.23 -8.08
C LYS A 69 -0.04 3.32 -6.86
N CYS A 70 -0.23 3.86 -5.67
CA CYS A 70 -0.23 3.03 -4.46
C CYS A 70 -1.38 2.02 -4.46
N ARG A 71 -1.07 0.78 -4.03
CA ARG A 71 -2.11 -0.21 -3.73
C ARG A 71 -3.01 0.31 -2.62
N GLY A 72 -4.31 0.16 -2.82
CA GLY A 72 -5.30 0.51 -1.80
C GLY A 72 -5.37 -0.56 -0.70
N CYS A 73 -6.00 -0.18 0.41
CA CYS A 73 -6.33 -1.08 1.50
C CYS A 73 -7.76 -1.59 1.38
N LEU A 74 -7.96 -2.88 1.63
CA LEU A 74 -9.26 -3.54 1.66
C LEU A 74 -9.66 -3.77 3.13
N LYS A 75 -10.90 -3.45 3.48
CA LYS A 75 -11.45 -3.79 4.80
C LYS A 75 -11.49 -5.31 4.97
N CYS A 76 -10.99 -5.79 6.10
CA CYS A 76 -11.10 -7.20 6.45
C CYS A 76 -12.57 -7.58 6.69
N THR A 77 -12.91 -8.83 6.39
CA THR A 77 -14.28 -9.36 6.54
C THR A 77 -14.50 -9.88 7.96
N GLU A 78 -15.50 -9.32 8.65
CA GLU A 78 -15.86 -9.69 10.01
C GLU A 78 -16.13 -11.20 10.16
N GLY A 79 -15.60 -11.80 11.23
CA GLY A 79 -15.70 -13.24 11.51
C GLY A 79 -14.93 -14.15 10.55
N LYS A 80 -14.27 -13.62 9.51
CA LYS A 80 -13.53 -14.42 8.52
C LYS A 80 -12.05 -14.07 8.46
N THR A 81 -11.73 -12.78 8.51
CA THR A 81 -10.37 -12.28 8.39
C THR A 81 -10.14 -11.09 9.31
N PHE A 82 -8.91 -10.93 9.79
CA PHE A 82 -8.52 -9.84 10.67
C PHE A 82 -7.17 -9.22 10.26
N LYS A 83 -6.87 -8.05 10.81
CA LYS A 83 -5.55 -7.43 10.75
C LYS A 83 -5.27 -6.66 12.03
N SER A 84 -4.29 -7.14 12.80
CA SER A 84 -3.91 -6.59 14.10
C SER A 84 -2.68 -5.69 14.06
N THR A 85 -2.11 -5.43 12.88
CA THR A 85 -0.89 -4.61 12.70
C THR A 85 -1.08 -3.59 11.57
N ILE A 86 -0.43 -2.44 11.71
CA ILE A 86 -0.34 -1.44 10.63
C ILE A 86 0.77 -1.86 9.66
N GLY A 87 0.47 -2.04 8.39
CA GLY A 87 1.50 -2.48 7.43
C GLY A 87 0.98 -2.72 6.01
N TYR A 88 1.79 -3.45 5.24
CA TYR A 88 1.50 -3.78 3.85
C TYR A 88 1.07 -5.23 3.63
N GLU A 89 0.88 -6.03 4.69
CA GLU A 89 0.41 -7.40 4.49
C GLU A 89 -1.12 -7.42 4.32
N GLU A 90 -1.63 -8.48 3.71
CA GLU A 90 -3.05 -8.71 3.51
C GLU A 90 -3.79 -8.99 4.84
N CYS A 91 -5.12 -9.07 4.77
CA CYS A 91 -5.92 -9.58 5.89
C CYS A 91 -5.61 -11.05 6.13
N GLN A 92 -5.36 -11.41 7.39
CA GLN A 92 -5.11 -12.78 7.81
C GLN A 92 -6.43 -13.51 8.07
N ARG A 93 -6.48 -14.84 7.91
CA ARG A 93 -7.68 -15.62 8.24
C ARG A 93 -7.82 -15.75 9.75
N CYS A 94 -9.05 -15.61 10.24
CA CYS A 94 -9.36 -15.90 11.63
C CYS A 94 -9.07 -17.36 11.97
N THR A 95 -8.54 -17.60 13.16
CA THR A 95 -8.36 -18.92 13.73
C THR A 95 -9.71 -19.58 13.96
N ASN A 96 -9.82 -20.83 13.52
CA ASN A 96 -11.01 -21.65 13.74
C ASN A 96 -10.82 -22.49 15.01
N CYS A 97 -11.34 -22.01 16.14
CA CYS A 97 -11.20 -22.69 17.43
C CYS A 97 -11.81 -24.11 17.43
N THR A 98 -12.93 -24.30 16.73
CA THR A 98 -13.60 -25.61 16.65
C THR A 98 -12.75 -26.63 15.89
N ALA A 99 -12.01 -26.20 14.86
CA ALA A 99 -11.09 -27.07 14.12
C ALA A 99 -9.93 -27.60 14.98
N ILE A 100 -9.59 -26.91 16.07
CA ILE A 100 -8.54 -27.32 17.03
C ILE A 100 -9.11 -27.87 18.34
N GLY A 101 -10.40 -28.25 18.38
CA GLY A 101 -11.04 -28.87 19.55
C GLY A 101 -11.24 -27.92 20.74
N LYS A 102 -11.19 -26.61 20.51
CA LYS A 102 -11.37 -25.57 21.54
C LYS A 102 -12.70 -24.82 21.33
N GLN A 103 -13.16 -24.12 22.37
CA GLN A 103 -14.28 -23.19 22.25
C GLN A 103 -13.79 -21.76 22.05
N VAL A 104 -14.62 -20.94 21.40
CA VAL A 104 -14.34 -19.51 21.20
C VAL A 104 -14.56 -18.79 22.54
N ASP A 105 -13.53 -18.13 23.05
CA ASP A 105 -13.61 -17.21 24.18
C ASP A 105 -13.96 -15.81 23.69
N VAL A 106 -13.11 -15.28 22.81
CA VAL A 106 -13.30 -13.98 22.16
C VAL A 106 -13.50 -14.21 20.68
N ALA A 107 -14.58 -13.67 20.13
CA ALA A 107 -14.88 -13.76 18.71
C ALA A 107 -13.85 -12.98 17.88
N CYS A 108 -13.52 -13.51 16.69
CA CYS A 108 -12.69 -12.80 15.72
C CYS A 108 -13.41 -11.52 15.24
N THR A 109 -12.70 -10.40 15.23
CA THR A 109 -13.15 -9.13 14.67
C THR A 109 -12.32 -8.77 13.44
N THR A 110 -12.59 -7.65 12.79
CA THR A 110 -11.72 -7.19 11.69
C THR A 110 -10.32 -6.82 12.18
N GLU A 111 -10.14 -6.49 13.46
CA GLU A 111 -8.86 -6.01 14.01
C GLU A 111 -8.11 -7.07 14.82
N LYS A 112 -8.79 -8.11 15.30
CA LYS A 112 -8.22 -9.10 16.21
C LYS A 112 -8.67 -10.50 15.84
N ASP A 113 -7.77 -11.45 16.03
CA ASP A 113 -8.08 -12.87 15.85
C ASP A 113 -9.04 -13.38 16.94
N ALA A 114 -9.65 -14.54 16.69
CA ALA A 114 -10.35 -15.29 17.70
C ALA A 114 -9.39 -15.79 18.80
N VAL A 115 -9.84 -15.74 20.04
CA VAL A 115 -9.15 -16.37 21.17
C VAL A 115 -9.84 -17.68 21.48
N CYS A 116 -9.07 -18.77 21.53
CA CYS A 116 -9.58 -20.11 21.76
C CYS A 116 -9.22 -20.58 23.17
N MET A 117 -10.20 -21.09 23.93
CA MET A 117 -9.99 -21.69 25.25
C MET A 117 -10.33 -23.18 25.24
N ASP A 118 -9.75 -23.92 26.18
CA ASP A 118 -10.07 -25.34 26.36
C ASP A 118 -11.53 -25.53 26.78
N ILE A 119 -12.14 -26.60 26.25
CA ILE A 119 -13.50 -26.98 26.62
C ILE A 119 -13.44 -27.61 28.00
N PRO A 120 -14.14 -27.07 29.02
CA PRO A 120 -14.13 -27.66 30.35
C PRO A 120 -14.70 -29.09 30.28
N PRO A 121 -14.12 -30.04 31.04
CA PRO A 121 -14.63 -31.40 31.06
C PRO A 121 -16.11 -31.38 31.49
N LYS A 122 -16.95 -32.12 30.76
CA LYS A 122 -18.34 -32.33 31.19
C LYS A 122 -18.32 -32.92 32.59
N GLN A 123 -18.73 -32.16 33.60
CA GLN A 123 -19.00 -32.72 34.92
C GLN A 123 -20.15 -33.71 34.75
N SER A 124 -19.82 -35.00 34.75
CA SER A 124 -20.82 -36.04 34.94
C SER A 124 -21.39 -35.85 36.34
N SER A 125 -22.63 -35.37 36.43
CA SER A 125 -23.36 -35.36 37.69
C SER A 125 -23.39 -36.80 38.23
N PRO A 126 -22.98 -37.04 39.50
CA PRO A 126 -23.19 -38.33 40.12
C PRO A 126 -24.70 -38.58 40.21
N ALA A 127 -25.12 -39.75 39.72
CA ALA A 127 -26.45 -40.30 39.92
C ALA A 127 -26.57 -40.94 41.31
#